data_AF-A0A9J6EHC8-F1
#
_entry.id   AF-A0A9J6EHC8-F1
#
_cell.length_a   1.000
_cell.length_b   1.000
_cell.length_c   1.000
_cell.angle_alpha   90.00
_cell.angle_beta   90.00
_cell.angle_gamma   90.00
#
_symmetry.space_group_name_H-M   'P 1'
#
loop_
_entity.id
_entity.type
_entity.pdbx_description
1 polymer ?
#
loop_
_entity_poly.entity_id
_entity_poly.type
_entity_poly.pdbx_seq_one_letter_code
_entity_poly.pdbx_strand_id
1 'polypeptide(L)'
;MRQAISVEKRVAMGLYKLCLSSEDRSIANLFGIGRSTVNTIYREICEVVITELEPQWLKMPRADGMATHIMECSAVCDFPQVVGALDGCHFPVSPPKEFANDYYNYKGW
;
A
#
# COMPACT_ATOMS: atom_id res chain seq x y z
N MET A 1 -2.07 20.36 -27.91
CA MET A 1 -1.72 19.98 -26.53
C MET A 1 -2.66 18.85 -26.12
N ARG A 2 -2.18 17.76 -25.48
CA ARG A 2 -3.08 16.67 -25.03
C ARG A 2 -3.95 17.16 -23.87
N GLN A 3 -5.21 16.73 -23.84
CA GLN A 3 -6.10 17.02 -22.72
C GLN A 3 -5.59 16.34 -21.45
N ALA A 4 -5.64 17.07 -20.33
CA ALA A 4 -5.26 16.53 -19.04
C ALA A 4 -6.19 15.37 -18.65
N ILE A 5 -5.62 14.34 -18.00
CA ILE A 5 -6.38 13.25 -17.40
C ILE A 5 -7.06 13.82 -16.15
N SER A 6 -8.38 13.65 -16.04
CA SER A 6 -9.14 14.16 -14.89
C SER A 6 -8.69 13.53 -13.58
N VAL A 7 -8.88 14.24 -12.46
CA VAL A 7 -8.48 13.77 -11.13
C VAL A 7 -9.19 12.47 -10.77
N GLU A 8 -10.48 12.37 -11.05
CA GLU A 8 -11.31 11.19 -10.78
C GLU A 8 -10.75 9.96 -11.50
N LYS A 9 -10.32 10.13 -12.76
CA LYS A 9 -9.72 9.06 -13.54
C LYS A 9 -8.35 8.64 -13.00
N ARG A 10 -7.55 9.59 -12.52
CA ARG A 10 -6.25 9.31 -11.86
C ARG A 10 -6.44 8.52 -10.57
N VAL A 11 -7.38 8.97 -9.72
CA VAL A 11 -7.72 8.32 -8.45
C VAL A 11 -8.27 6.91 -8.68
N ALA A 12 -9.24 6.75 -9.58
CA ALA A 12 -9.81 5.45 -9.91
C ALA A 12 -8.74 4.46 -10.41
N MET A 13 -7.81 4.92 -11.25
CA MET A 13 -6.71 4.10 -11.74
C MET A 13 -5.73 3.73 -10.61
N GLY A 14 -5.34 4.69 -9.78
CA GLY A 14 -4.44 4.45 -8.65
C GLY A 14 -5.00 3.42 -7.67
N LEU A 15 -6.27 3.59 -7.29
CA LEU A 15 -6.98 2.62 -6.43
C LEU A 15 -7.10 1.25 -7.09
N TYR A 16 -7.47 1.20 -8.38
CA TYR A 16 -7.54 -0.07 -9.12
C TYR A 16 -6.22 -0.83 -9.09
N LYS A 17 -5.09 -0.13 -9.27
CA LYS A 17 -3.75 -0.70 -9.20
C LYS A 17 -3.34 -1.13 -7.78
N LEU A 18 -3.76 -0.40 -6.75
CA LEU A 18 -3.50 -0.79 -5.36
C LEU A 18 -4.30 -2.02 -4.94
N CYS A 19 -5.55 -2.13 -5.40
CA CYS A 19 -6.42 -3.27 -5.08
C CYS A 19 -6.05 -4.53 -5.88
N LEU A 20 -5.57 -4.38 -7.11
CA LEU A 20 -5.28 -5.49 -8.01
C LEU A 20 -3.82 -5.45 -8.44
N SER A 21 -3.08 -6.53 -8.20
CA SER A 21 -1.71 -6.73 -8.70
C SER A 21 -1.67 -7.00 -10.22
N SER A 22 -2.44 -6.24 -11.00
CA SER A 22 -2.53 -6.34 -12.46
C SER A 22 -1.34 -5.66 -13.14
N GLU A 23 -0.98 -6.16 -14.32
CA GLU A 23 0.08 -5.56 -15.13
C GLU A 23 -0.30 -4.15 -15.61
N ASP A 24 0.70 -3.25 -15.66
CA ASP A 24 0.53 -1.86 -16.14
C ASP A 24 -0.07 -1.78 -17.55
N ARG A 25 0.16 -2.80 -18.39
CA ARG A 25 -0.42 -2.88 -19.75
C ARG A 25 -1.94 -3.07 -19.71
N SER A 26 -2.43 -3.95 -18.84
CA SER A 26 -3.86 -4.20 -18.69
C SER A 26 -4.58 -2.98 -18.14
N ILE A 27 -3.97 -2.32 -17.15
CA ILE A 27 -4.49 -1.07 -16.56
C ILE A 27 -4.49 0.06 -17.60
N ALA A 28 -3.40 0.22 -18.36
CA ALA A 28 -3.30 1.20 -19.43
C ALA A 28 -4.42 1.05 -20.46
N ASN A 29 -4.72 -0.19 -20.88
CA ASN A 29 -5.80 -0.49 -21.80
C ASN A 29 -7.17 -0.17 -21.19
N LEU A 30 -7.43 -0.60 -19.94
CA LEU A 30 -8.70 -0.39 -19.24
C LEU A 30 -9.03 1.10 -19.08
N PHE A 31 -8.04 1.91 -18.70
CA PHE A 31 -8.20 3.34 -18.49
C PHE A 31 -7.93 4.16 -19.77
N GLY A 32 -7.52 3.55 -20.88
CA GLY A 32 -7.21 4.26 -22.13
C GLY A 32 -6.10 5.31 -21.95
N ILE A 33 -5.02 4.98 -21.25
CA ILE A 33 -3.87 5.85 -21.00
C ILE A 33 -2.55 5.14 -21.33
N GLY A 34 -1.45 5.88 -21.44
CA GLY A 34 -0.14 5.29 -21.71
C GLY A 34 0.39 4.47 -20.52
N ARG A 35 1.14 3.39 -20.79
CA ARG A 35 1.74 2.54 -19.75
C ARG A 35 2.68 3.32 -18.80
N SER A 36 3.47 4.25 -19.35
CA SER A 36 4.30 5.14 -18.51
C SER A 36 3.44 6.03 -17.62
N THR A 37 2.33 6.54 -18.14
CA THR A 37 1.38 7.39 -17.41
C THR A 37 0.70 6.64 -16.26
N VAL A 38 0.37 5.35 -16.42
CA VAL A 38 -0.09 4.49 -15.32
C VAL A 38 0.91 4.50 -14.17
N ASN A 39 2.19 4.27 -14.46
CA ASN A 39 3.24 4.22 -13.44
C ASN A 39 3.41 5.58 -12.74
N THR A 40 3.42 6.67 -13.50
CA THR A 40 3.51 8.03 -12.95
C THR A 40 2.35 8.34 -12.01
N ILE A 41 1.11 8.15 -12.46
CA ILE A 41 -0.07 8.42 -11.63
C ILE A 41 -0.08 7.52 -10.40
N TYR A 42 0.29 6.25 -10.53
CA TYR A 42 0.36 5.32 -9.40
C TYR A 42 1.30 5.83 -8.30
N ARG A 43 2.50 6.29 -8.68
CA ARG A 43 3.48 6.83 -7.72
C ARG A 43 2.96 8.09 -7.02
N GLU A 44 2.36 9.01 -7.77
CA GLU A 44 1.77 10.23 -7.19
C GLU A 44 0.62 9.91 -6.22
N ILE A 45 -0.24 8.94 -6.56
CA ILE A 45 -1.31 8.50 -5.65
C ILE A 45 -0.72 7.86 -4.39
N CYS A 46 0.28 6.99 -4.51
CA CYS A 46 0.97 6.41 -3.35
C CYS A 46 1.57 7.50 -2.46
N GLU A 47 2.22 8.50 -3.05
CA GLU A 47 2.82 9.61 -2.31
C GLU A 47 1.75 10.38 -1.53
N VAL A 48 0.65 10.77 -2.16
CA VAL A 48 -0.46 11.47 -1.49
C VAL A 48 -1.10 10.62 -0.40
N VAL A 49 -1.27 9.31 -0.62
CA VAL A 49 -1.81 8.40 0.41
C VAL A 49 -0.89 8.36 1.63
N ILE A 50 0.42 8.28 1.41
CA ILE A 50 1.42 8.27 2.49
C ILE A 50 1.44 9.61 3.21
N THR A 51 1.51 10.74 2.50
CA THR A 51 1.66 12.05 3.14
C THR A 51 0.39 12.51 3.85
N GLU A 52 -0.78 12.24 3.27
CA GLU A 52 -2.04 12.78 3.78
C GLU A 52 -2.81 11.78 4.64
N LEU A 53 -2.88 10.50 4.27
CA LEU A 53 -3.74 9.52 4.93
C LEU A 53 -3.02 8.74 6.00
N GLU A 54 -1.75 8.37 5.83
CA GLU A 54 -1.00 7.61 6.84
C GLU A 54 -1.07 8.25 8.24
N PRO A 55 -0.82 9.57 8.43
CA PRO A 55 -0.84 10.17 9.76
C PRO A 55 -2.23 10.17 10.42
N GLN A 56 -3.28 10.14 9.60
CA GLN A 56 -4.66 10.18 10.08
C GLN A 56 -5.19 8.79 10.43
N TRP A 57 -4.84 7.78 9.63
CA TRP A 57 -5.43 6.44 9.66
C TRP A 57 -4.50 5.37 10.25
N LEU A 58 -3.17 5.49 10.04
CA LEU A 58 -2.20 4.51 10.53
C LEU A 58 -1.62 4.98 11.86
N LYS A 59 -2.30 4.65 12.94
CA LYS A 59 -1.86 4.96 14.31
C LYS A 59 -1.51 3.68 15.04
N MET A 60 -0.40 3.72 15.79
CA MET A 60 -0.06 2.62 16.68
C MET A 60 -1.11 2.54 17.79
N PRO A 61 -1.68 1.35 18.03
CA PRO A 61 -2.66 1.18 19.10
C PRO A 61 -1.99 1.46 20.44
N ARG A 62 -2.71 2.16 21.31
CA ARG A 62 -2.30 2.41 22.69
C ARG A 62 -3.00 1.40 23.61
N ALA A 63 -2.35 1.08 24.73
CA ALA A 63 -2.86 0.07 25.66
C ALA A 63 -4.26 0.44 26.22
N ASP A 64 -4.55 1.72 26.39
CA ASP A 64 -5.83 2.25 26.88
C ASP A 64 -6.99 2.05 25.89
N GLY A 65 -6.73 2.06 24.57
CA GLY A 65 -7.73 1.86 23.52
C GLY A 65 -7.86 0.43 22.99
N MET A 66 -6.98 -0.48 23.41
CA MET A 66 -6.84 -1.80 22.81
C MET A 66 -8.12 -2.65 22.88
N ALA A 67 -8.80 -2.67 24.04
CA ALA A 67 -10.01 -3.46 24.23
C ALA A 67 -11.16 -2.99 23.31
N THR A 68 -11.28 -1.67 23.12
CA THR A 68 -12.27 -1.07 22.22
C THR A 68 -11.98 -1.46 20.77
N HIS A 69 -10.72 -1.34 20.33
CA HIS A 69 -10.33 -1.71 18.97
C HIS A 69 -10.55 -3.21 18.67
N ILE A 70 -10.29 -4.09 19.64
CA ILE A 70 -10.58 -5.53 19.50
C ILE A 70 -12.08 -5.76 19.30
N MET A 71 -12.93 -5.09 20.09
CA MET A 71 -14.38 -5.22 19.99
C MET A 71 -14.90 -4.69 18.65
N GLU A 72 -14.50 -3.48 18.26
CA GLU A 72 -14.92 -2.84 17.00
C GLU A 72 -14.52 -3.67 15.79
N CYS A 73 -13.27 -4.12 15.75
CA CYS A 73 -12.77 -4.90 14.62
C CYS A 73 -13.41 -6.30 14.58
N SER A 74 -13.62 -6.95 15.73
CA SER A 74 -14.35 -8.23 15.79
C SER A 74 -15.79 -8.11 15.31
N ALA A 75 -16.46 -6.98 15.56
CA ALA A 75 -17.84 -6.76 15.11
C ALA A 75 -17.94 -6.54 13.59
N VAL A 76 -16.93 -5.94 12.97
CA VAL A 76 -16.90 -5.69 11.52
C VAL A 76 -16.39 -6.90 10.73
N CYS A 77 -15.35 -7.57 11.24
CA CYS A 77 -14.65 -8.63 10.53
C CYS A 77 -15.14 -10.05 10.88
N ASP A 78 -16.01 -10.19 11.89
CA ASP A 78 -16.41 -11.48 12.49
C ASP A 78 -15.21 -12.37 12.87
N PHE A 79 -14.14 -11.71 13.35
CA PHE A 79 -12.87 -12.36 13.70
C PHE A 79 -12.44 -11.93 15.11
N PRO A 80 -12.40 -12.84 16.10
CA PRO A 80 -12.04 -12.49 17.47
C PRO A 80 -10.52 -12.28 17.61
N GLN A 81 -10.09 -11.53 18.64
CA GLN A 81 -8.68 -11.34 19.01
C GLN A 81 -7.80 -10.80 17.86
N VAL A 82 -8.25 -9.76 17.18
CA VAL A 82 -7.56 -9.10 16.03
C VAL A 82 -6.20 -8.46 16.35
N VAL A 83 -5.78 -8.46 17.63
CA VAL A 83 -4.49 -7.90 18.05
C VAL A 83 -3.51 -9.05 18.24
N GLY A 84 -2.48 -9.08 17.39
CA GLY A 84 -1.38 -10.03 17.48
C GLY A 84 -0.04 -9.32 17.55
N ALA A 85 0.96 -10.03 18.05
CA ALA A 85 2.36 -9.63 17.86
C ALA A 85 2.81 -10.13 16.49
N LEU A 86 3.32 -9.23 15.65
CA LEU A 86 3.93 -9.60 14.38
C LEU A 86 5.38 -10.00 14.66
N ASP A 87 5.68 -11.30 14.66
CA ASP A 87 7.05 -11.78 14.63
C ASP A 87 7.64 -11.53 13.23
N GLY A 88 8.93 -11.25 13.15
CA GLY A 88 9.59 -10.76 11.94
C GLY A 88 9.27 -11.62 10.71
N CYS A 89 8.76 -10.98 9.65
CA CYS A 89 8.54 -11.62 8.35
C CYS A 89 9.69 -11.26 7.40
N HIS A 90 10.22 -12.25 6.67
CA HIS A 90 11.20 -11.99 5.62
C HIS A 90 10.50 -11.64 4.32
N PHE A 91 10.79 -10.45 3.81
CA PHE A 91 10.36 -10.02 2.50
C PHE A 91 11.54 -10.07 1.52
N PRO A 92 11.44 -10.81 0.40
CA PRO A 92 12.46 -10.78 -0.62
C PRO A 92 12.49 -9.39 -1.25
N VAL A 93 13.59 -8.69 -1.06
CA VAL A 93 13.84 -7.37 -1.66
C VAL A 93 15.05 -7.46 -2.58
N SER A 94 15.12 -6.56 -3.56
CA SER A 94 16.35 -6.34 -4.33
C SER A 94 17.12 -5.20 -3.68
N PRO A 95 18.08 -5.49 -2.77
CA PRO A 95 18.72 -4.44 -2.00
C PRO A 95 19.64 -3.59 -2.89
N PRO A 96 19.89 -2.32 -2.51
CA PRO A 96 20.94 -1.52 -3.13
C PRO A 96 22.29 -2.23 -3.04
N LYS A 97 23.09 -2.19 -4.11
CA LYS A 97 24.39 -2.89 -4.16
C LYS A 97 25.35 -2.45 -3.05
N GLU A 98 25.30 -1.17 -2.69
CA GLU A 98 26.18 -0.54 -1.70
C GLU A 98 25.93 -1.05 -0.27
N PHE A 99 24.73 -1.55 0.01
CA PHE A 99 24.28 -1.97 1.35
C PHE A 99 23.71 -3.38 1.38
N ALA A 100 24.00 -4.22 0.37
CA ALA A 100 23.39 -5.55 0.25
C ALA A 100 23.56 -6.41 1.51
N ASN A 101 24.66 -6.24 2.24
CA ASN A 101 24.91 -6.98 3.47
C ASN A 101 23.95 -6.62 4.62
N ASP A 102 23.40 -5.40 4.64
CA ASP A 102 22.48 -4.93 5.68
C ASP A 102 21.08 -5.56 5.55
N TYR A 103 20.82 -6.21 4.41
CA TYR A 103 19.54 -6.86 4.13
C TYR A 103 19.59 -8.37 4.41
N TYR A 104 20.74 -8.92 4.80
CA TYR A 104 20.79 -10.29 5.31
C TYR A 104 20.20 -10.36 6.69
N ASN A 105 19.29 -11.30 6.91
CA ASN A 105 18.85 -11.61 8.26
C ASN A 105 19.72 -12.71 8.89
N TYR A 106 19.52 -12.98 10.19
CA TYR A 106 20.25 -14.02 10.92
C TYR A 106 20.04 -15.44 10.37
N LYS A 107 19.06 -15.65 9.48
CA LYS A 107 18.79 -16.93 8.80
C LYS A 107 19.58 -17.07 7.49
N GLY A 108 20.36 -16.06 7.11
CA GLY A 108 21.18 -16.06 5.90
C GLY A 108 20.37 -15.93 4.61
N TRP A 109 19.18 -15.34 4.68
CA TRP A 109 18.43 -14.90 3.51
C TRP A 109 18.82 -13.49 3.10
#